data_AF-A0A947QW32-F1
#
_entry.id   AF-A0A947QW32-F1
#
_cell.length_a   1.000
_cell.length_b   1.000
_cell.length_c   1.000
_cell.angle_alpha   90.00
_cell.angle_beta   90.00
_cell.angle_gamma   90.00
#
_symmetry.space_group_name_H-M   'P 1'
#
loop_
_entity.id
_entity.type
_entity.pdbx_description
1 polymer ?
#
loop_
_entity_poly.entity_id
_entity_poly.type
_entity_poly.pdbx_seq_one_letter_code
_entity_poly.pdbx_strand_id
1 'polypeptide(L)'
;MPTVDSVLQLARSIALLSPAQLRRIETVVHFMSDEDLKQLEDMLLKLQEDEVKQLEKELEVRKQVESEYKEYKADKARTTLQAKEKSARDEDTQEAESLLNNM
;
A
#
# COMPACT_ATOMS: atom_id res chain seq x y z
N MET A 1 1.38 6.91 35.70
CA MET A 1 -0.05 7.24 35.57
C MET A 1 -0.19 8.04 34.28
N PRO A 2 -1.04 7.61 33.34
CA PRO A 2 -1.39 8.45 32.20
C PRO A 2 -1.98 9.77 32.67
N THR A 3 -1.67 10.85 31.96
CA THR A 3 -2.32 12.13 32.17
C THR A 3 -3.48 12.28 31.20
N VAL A 4 -4.40 13.18 31.50
CA VAL A 4 -5.45 13.55 30.55
C VAL A 4 -4.86 13.97 29.20
N ASP A 5 -3.80 14.79 29.23
CA ASP A 5 -3.14 15.27 28.02
C ASP A 5 -2.50 14.13 27.21
N SER A 6 -1.87 13.14 27.86
CA SER A 6 -1.26 12.01 27.15
C SER A 6 -2.32 11.13 26.48
N VAL A 7 -3.45 10.89 27.16
CA VAL A 7 -4.58 10.13 26.61
C VAL A 7 -5.24 10.87 25.44
N LEU A 8 -5.41 12.19 25.56
CA LEU A 8 -5.95 13.03 24.47
C LEU A 8 -5.03 13.06 23.25
N GLN A 9 -3.72 13.18 23.47
CA GLN A 9 -2.75 13.17 22.39
C GLN A 9 -2.77 11.81 21.66
N LEU A 10 -2.82 10.71 22.42
CA LEU A 10 -2.95 9.37 21.85
C LEU A 10 -4.24 9.22 21.04
N ALA A 11 -5.40 9.60 21.60
CA ALA A 11 -6.67 9.53 20.90
C ALA A 11 -6.68 10.35 19.59
N ARG A 12 -6.07 11.54 19.57
CA ARG A 12 -5.97 12.37 18.37
C ARG A 12 -5.04 11.79 17.30
N SER A 13 -4.12 10.90 17.69
CA SER A 13 -3.17 10.27 16.76
C SER A 13 -3.73 9.05 16.03
N ILE A 14 -4.85 8.49 16.49
CA ILE A 14 -5.45 7.27 15.94
C ILE A 14 -6.49 7.63 14.89
N ALA A 15 -6.25 7.31 13.61
CA ALA A 15 -7.17 7.68 12.53
C ALA A 15 -8.41 6.78 12.47
N LEU A 16 -8.36 5.59 13.09
CA LEU A 16 -9.50 4.67 13.20
C LEU A 16 -10.64 5.20 14.09
N LEU A 17 -10.38 6.21 14.94
CA LEU A 17 -11.42 6.79 15.77
C LEU A 17 -12.35 7.68 14.95
N SER A 18 -13.66 7.43 15.05
CA SER A 18 -14.63 8.34 14.45
C SER A 18 -14.62 9.70 15.17
N PRO A 19 -14.99 10.79 14.49
CA PRO A 19 -15.09 12.11 15.12
C PRO A 19 -16.05 12.16 16.31
N ALA A 20 -17.06 11.28 16.35
CA ALA A 20 -17.98 11.16 17.48
C ALA A 20 -17.31 10.50 18.71
N GLN A 21 -16.50 9.45 18.48
CA GLN A 21 -15.74 8.79 19.55
C GLN A 21 -14.66 9.73 20.11
N LEU A 22 -13.92 10.43 19.24
CA LEU A 22 -12.90 11.39 19.67
C LEU A 22 -13.52 12.49 20.54
N ARG A 23 -14.63 13.10 20.10
CA ARG A 23 -15.35 14.09 20.91
C ARG A 23 -15.82 13.55 22.25
N ARG A 24 -16.31 12.31 22.29
CA ARG A 24 -16.76 11.68 23.54
C ARG A 24 -15.59 11.49 24.51
N ILE A 25 -14.42 11.08 24.01
CA ILE A 25 -13.19 10.97 24.80
C ILE A 25 -12.79 12.35 25.32
N GLU A 26 -12.74 13.37 24.46
CA GLU A 26 -12.41 14.75 24.83
C GLU A 26 -13.29 15.31 25.94
N THR A 27 -14.59 14.98 25.94
CA THR A 27 -15.50 15.42 27.00
C THR A 27 -15.32 14.66 28.31
N VAL A 28 -15.14 13.34 28.25
CA VAL A 28 -15.22 12.48 29.45
C VAL A 28 -13.89 12.38 30.19
N VAL A 29 -12.76 12.45 29.47
CA VAL A 29 -11.42 12.20 30.02
C VAL A 29 -11.05 13.10 31.21
N HIS A 30 -11.58 14.32 31.25
CA HIS A 30 -11.33 15.27 32.35
C HIS A 30 -11.99 14.87 33.68
N PHE A 31 -12.94 13.93 33.65
CA PHE A 31 -13.69 13.47 34.81
C PHE A 31 -13.31 12.04 35.22
N MET A 32 -12.38 11.40 34.51
CA MET A 32 -11.96 10.03 34.73
C MET A 32 -10.98 9.92 35.90
N SER A 33 -11.06 8.82 36.64
CA SER A 33 -10.05 8.49 37.65
C SER A 33 -8.74 8.04 36.99
N ASP A 34 -7.64 8.00 37.75
CA ASP A 34 -6.36 7.48 37.25
C ASP A 34 -6.46 6.03 36.73
N GLU A 35 -7.31 5.20 37.35
CA GLU A 35 -7.55 3.83 36.92
C GLU A 35 -8.32 3.79 35.60
N ASP A 36 -9.35 4.61 35.46
CA ASP A 36 -10.12 4.72 34.22
C ASP A 36 -9.26 5.29 33.07
N LEU A 37 -8.42 6.28 33.35
CA LEU A 37 -7.47 6.85 32.40
C LEU A 37 -6.50 5.78 31.88
N LYS A 38 -6.02 4.92 32.78
CA LYS A 38 -5.16 3.79 32.41
C LYS A 38 -5.89 2.77 31.55
N GLN A 39 -7.12 2.42 31.89
CA GLN A 39 -7.91 1.51 31.06
C GLN A 39 -8.18 2.09 29.67
N LEU A 40 -8.47 3.40 29.59
CA LEU A 40 -8.67 4.08 28.31
C LEU A 40 -7.38 4.15 27.49
N GLU A 41 -6.24 4.46 28.11
CA GLU A 41 -4.93 4.41 27.47
C GLU A 41 -4.65 3.02 26.88
N ASP A 42 -4.85 1.95 27.66
CA ASP A 42 -4.64 0.57 27.20
C ASP A 42 -5.55 0.21 26.00
N MET A 43 -6.79 0.70 25.98
CA MET A 43 -7.72 0.50 24.87
C MET A 43 -7.27 1.27 23.61
N LEU A 44 -6.80 2.50 23.77
CA LEU A 44 -6.31 3.32 22.67
C LEU A 44 -5.02 2.75 22.07
N LEU A 45 -4.10 2.26 22.91
CA LEU A 45 -2.88 1.60 22.44
C LEU A 45 -3.17 0.36 21.60
N LYS A 46 -4.14 -0.48 22.02
CA LYS A 46 -4.58 -1.62 21.21
C LYS A 46 -5.16 -1.20 19.87
N LEU A 47 -5.99 -0.14 19.87
CA LEU A 47 -6.56 0.37 18.63
C LEU A 47 -5.49 0.93 17.69
N GLN A 48 -4.46 1.58 18.23
CA GLN A 48 -3.31 2.06 17.47
C GLN A 48 -2.50 0.89 16.89
N GLU A 49 -2.31 -0.19 17.66
CA GLU A 49 -1.63 -1.40 17.18
C GLU A 49 -2.40 -2.04 16.01
N ASP A 50 -3.73 -2.10 16.09
CA ASP A 50 -4.58 -2.61 15.02
C ASP A 50 -4.52 -1.72 13.77
N GLU A 51 -4.46 -0.41 13.92
CA GLU A 51 -4.24 0.54 12.81
C GLU A 51 -2.90 0.28 12.11
N VAL A 52 -1.82 0.13 12.88
CA VAL A 52 -0.49 -0.18 12.32
C VAL A 52 -0.53 -1.49 11.53
N LYS A 53 -1.14 -2.56 12.07
CA LYS A 53 -1.28 -3.84 11.36
C LYS A 53 -2.07 -3.71 10.05
N GLN A 54 -3.11 -2.89 10.02
CA GLN A 54 -3.88 -2.64 8.79
C GLN A 54 -3.04 -1.91 7.75
N LEU A 55 -2.29 -0.88 8.17
CA LEU A 55 -1.38 -0.14 7.29
C LEU A 55 -0.25 -1.02 6.75
N GLU A 56 0.33 -1.90 7.57
CA GLU A 56 1.34 -2.87 7.13
C GLU A 56 0.80 -3.81 6.06
N LYS A 57 -0.43 -4.32 6.26
CA LYS A 57 -1.08 -5.18 5.26
C LYS A 57 -1.35 -4.44 3.95
N GLU A 58 -1.83 -3.19 4.02
CA GLU A 58 -2.05 -2.38 2.84
C GLU A 58 -0.73 -2.11 2.09
N LEU A 59 0.34 -1.82 2.83
CA LEU A 59 1.66 -1.59 2.27
C LEU A 59 2.22 -2.83 1.58
N GLU A 60 1.99 -4.02 2.15
CA GLU A 60 2.36 -5.29 1.53
C GLU A 60 1.60 -5.53 0.21
N VAL A 61 0.29 -5.30 0.20
CA VAL A 61 -0.52 -5.40 -1.03
C VAL A 61 -0.02 -4.42 -2.09
N ARG A 62 0.29 -3.17 -1.71
CA ARG A 62 0.83 -2.16 -2.64
C ARG A 62 2.17 -2.61 -3.23
N LYS A 63 3.07 -3.17 -2.43
CA LYS A 63 4.35 -3.73 -2.90
C LYS A 63 4.14 -4.88 -3.88
N GLN A 64 3.22 -5.78 -3.58
CA GLN A 64 2.88 -6.90 -4.46
C GLN A 64 2.37 -6.39 -5.81
N VAL A 65 1.40 -5.47 -5.80
CA VAL A 65 0.85 -4.87 -7.03
C VAL A 65 1.93 -4.13 -7.83
N GLU A 66 2.84 -3.43 -7.17
CA GLU A 66 3.96 -2.76 -7.84
C GLU A 66 4.92 -3.77 -8.50
N SER A 67 5.21 -4.89 -7.82
CA SER A 67 6.03 -5.97 -8.37
C SER A 67 5.37 -6.60 -9.60
N GLU A 68 4.11 -6.99 -9.48
CA GLU A 68 3.32 -7.57 -10.58
C GLU A 68 3.24 -6.60 -11.77
N TYR A 69 3.07 -5.30 -11.52
CA TYR A 69 3.07 -4.29 -12.58
C TYR A 69 4.42 -4.16 -13.28
N LYS A 70 5.54 -4.22 -12.54
CA LYS A 70 6.89 -4.21 -13.13
C LYS A 70 7.13 -5.44 -13.99
N GLU A 71 6.73 -6.61 -13.51
CA GLU A 71 6.81 -7.87 -14.26
C GLU A 71 5.99 -7.82 -15.53
N TYR A 72 4.72 -7.37 -15.45
CA TYR A 72 3.87 -7.18 -16.61
C TYR A 72 4.50 -6.23 -17.64
N LYS A 73 5.09 -5.12 -17.19
CA LYS A 73 5.74 -4.15 -18.09
C LYS A 73 6.98 -4.73 -18.77
N ALA A 74 7.77 -5.54 -18.04
CA ALA A 74 8.92 -6.24 -18.59
C ALA A 74 8.50 -7.29 -19.62
N ASP A 75 7.45 -8.07 -19.34
CA ASP A 75 6.94 -9.09 -20.24
C ASP A 75 6.36 -8.47 -21.54
N LYS A 76 5.64 -7.35 -21.41
CA LYS A 76 5.15 -6.59 -22.58
C LYS A 76 6.29 -6.04 -23.45
N ALA A 77 7.39 -5.58 -22.85
CA ALA A 77 8.56 -5.15 -23.60
C ALA A 77 9.22 -6.33 -24.34
N ARG A 78 9.34 -7.49 -23.68
CA ARG A 78 9.91 -8.71 -24.26
C ARG A 78 9.10 -9.22 -25.46
N THR A 79 7.78 -9.31 -25.32
CA THR A 79 6.88 -9.72 -26.42
C THR A 79 6.95 -8.75 -27.59
N THR A 80 7.03 -7.44 -27.33
CA THR A 80 7.22 -6.42 -28.37
C THR A 80 8.55 -6.60 -29.12
N LEU A 81 9.64 -6.91 -28.41
CA LEU A 81 10.95 -7.18 -29.02
C LEU A 81 10.92 -8.44 -29.89
N GLN A 82 10.31 -9.53 -29.40
CA GLN A 82 10.15 -10.77 -30.18
C GLN A 82 9.36 -10.57 -31.47
N ALA A 83 8.30 -9.74 -31.43
CA ALA A 83 7.53 -9.41 -32.63
C ALA A 83 8.35 -8.63 -33.66
N LYS A 84 9.20 -7.69 -33.21
CA LYS A 84 10.11 -6.93 -34.07
C LYS A 84 11.21 -7.79 -34.68
N GLU A 85 11.82 -8.67 -33.89
CA GLU A 85 12.84 -9.62 -34.39
C GLU A 85 12.26 -10.55 -35.46
N LYS A 86 11.02 -11.03 -35.26
CA LYS A 86 10.33 -11.85 -36.28
C LYS A 86 10.10 -11.07 -37.58
N SER A 87 9.58 -9.84 -37.49
CA SER A 87 9.36 -8.98 -38.66
C SER A 87 10.65 -8.75 -39.45
N ALA A 88 11.76 -8.42 -38.75
CA ALA A 88 13.05 -8.19 -39.40
C ALA A 88 13.58 -9.45 -40.11
N ARG A 89 13.43 -10.63 -39.49
CA ARG A 89 13.82 -11.89 -40.15
C ARG A 89 12.97 -12.23 -41.36
N ASP A 90 11.67 -11.97 -41.29
CA ASP A 90 10.76 -12.20 -42.41
C ASP A 90 11.11 -11.27 -43.59
N GLU A 91 11.48 -10.01 -43.32
CA GLU A 91 11.98 -9.04 -44.31
C GLU A 91 13.32 -9.49 -44.93
N ASP A 92 14.31 -9.87 -44.11
CA ASP A 92 15.61 -10.37 -44.59
C ASP A 92 15.44 -11.63 -45.48
N THR A 93 14.49 -12.51 -45.12
CA THR A 93 14.21 -13.73 -45.89
C THR A 93 13.58 -13.40 -47.24
N GLN A 94 12.61 -12.47 -47.27
CA GLN A 94 12.01 -12.02 -48.53
C GLN A 94 13.02 -11.33 -49.43
N GLU A 95 13.92 -10.52 -48.88
CA GLU A 95 14.97 -9.86 -49.65
C GLU A 95 15.97 -10.88 -50.23
N ALA A 96 16.36 -11.88 -49.44
CA ALA A 96 17.20 -12.98 -49.92
C ALA A 96 16.53 -13.81 -51.02
N GLU A 97 15.24 -14.12 -50.90
CA GLU A 97 14.45 -14.82 -51.92
C GLU A 97 14.31 -14.01 -53.21
N SER A 98 14.11 -12.69 -53.10
CA SER A 98 14.04 -11.78 -54.24
C SER A 98 15.38 -11.69 -54.99
N LEU A 99 16.50 -11.67 -54.27
CA LEU A 99 17.83 -11.70 -54.87
C LEU A 99 18.10 -13.03 -55.60
N LEU A 100 17.68 -14.16 -55.03
CA LEU A 100 17.84 -15.49 -55.66
C LEU A 100 16.97 -15.68 -56.91
N ASN A 101 15.76 -15.11 -56.96
CA ASN A 101 14.87 -15.21 -58.12
C ASN A 101 15.19 -14.22 -59.25
N ASN A 102 16.03 -13.22 -58.99
CA ASN A 102 16.49 -12.23 -59.98
C ASN A 102 17.92 -12.52 -60.48
N MET A 103 18.50 -13.67 -60.13
CA MET A 103 19.73 -14.22 -60.72
C MET A 103 19.42 -15.11 -61.93
#